data_AF-A0A3N5LIQ5-F1
#
_entry.id   AF-A0A3N5LIQ5-F1
#
_cell.length_a   1.000
_cell.length_b   1.000
_cell.length_c   1.000
_cell.angle_alpha   90.00
_cell.angle_beta   90.00
_cell.angle_gamma   90.00
#
_symmetry.space_group_name_H-M   'P 1'
#
loop_
_entity.id
_entity.type
_entity.pdbx_description
1 polymer ?
#
loop_
_entity_poly.entity_id
_entity_poly.type
_entity_poly.pdbx_seq_one_letter_code
_entity_poly.pdbx_strand_id
1 'polypeptide(L)'
;PLPRLIGVQAAGSSYLADAWKRGEDVLHKPPIAVNTVADSIAAGLPRDRLKGMRAVTATFGAFVTVSDEQILAAIPAVASRTGIFLEPAAAASWAGLLIARESGLVAAGDRVVMLGTGTGLKDVPAAMRAMRAAGVSATLVAPDLGSVEQALGELVAP
;
A
#
# COMPACT_ATOMS: atom_id res chain seq x y z
N PRO A 1 23.34 12.38 -6.07
CA PRO A 1 22.84 12.15 -4.69
C PRO A 1 22.10 10.81 -4.63
N LEU A 2 22.26 10.03 -3.56
CA LEU A 2 21.50 8.79 -3.36
C LEU A 2 20.07 9.13 -2.90
N PRO A 3 19.03 8.42 -3.37
CA PRO A 3 17.67 8.62 -2.87
C PRO A 3 17.54 8.13 -1.42
N ARG A 4 16.72 8.82 -0.62
CA ARG A 4 16.28 8.34 0.68
C ARG A 4 15.36 7.14 0.48
N LEU A 5 15.56 6.07 1.25
CA LEU A 5 14.69 4.91 1.20
C LEU A 5 13.61 4.98 2.29
N ILE A 6 12.35 4.75 1.91
CA ILE A 6 11.26 4.61 2.86
C ILE A 6 10.81 3.15 2.86
N GLY A 7 11.05 2.45 3.96
CA GLY A 7 10.57 1.08 4.16
C GLY A 7 9.13 1.10 4.64
N VAL A 8 8.22 0.49 3.88
CA VAL A 8 6.80 0.41 4.25
C VAL A 8 6.48 -1.00 4.71
N GLN A 9 5.86 -1.14 5.88
CA GLN A 9 5.37 -2.42 6.39
C GLN A 9 3.89 -2.35 6.76
N ALA A 10 3.18 -3.46 6.63
CA ALA A 10 1.85 -3.57 7.22
C ALA A 10 1.95 -3.47 8.76
N ALA A 11 0.97 -2.84 9.41
CA ALA A 11 0.97 -2.64 10.85
C ALA A 11 1.02 -3.97 11.63
N GLY A 12 0.34 -5.00 11.12
CA GLY A 12 0.41 -6.35 11.68
C GLY A 12 1.60 -7.19 11.19
N SER A 13 2.57 -6.60 10.48
CA SER A 13 3.83 -7.24 10.06
C SER A 13 4.99 -6.22 10.03
N SER A 14 5.15 -5.49 11.14
CA SER A 14 5.94 -4.26 11.27
C SER A 14 7.34 -4.45 11.89
N TYR A 15 7.94 -5.63 11.73
CA TYR A 15 9.19 -6.03 12.41
C TYR A 15 10.33 -4.99 12.34
N LEU A 16 10.65 -4.46 11.15
CA LEU A 16 11.73 -3.49 10.95
C LEU A 16 11.32 -2.09 11.40
N ALA A 17 10.07 -1.69 11.19
CA ALA A 17 9.55 -0.41 11.61
C ALA A 17 9.58 -0.26 13.15
N ASP A 18 9.15 -1.30 13.87
CA ASP A 18 9.22 -1.35 15.33
C ASP A 18 10.67 -1.31 15.81
N ALA A 19 11.54 -2.12 15.20
CA ALA A 19 12.95 -2.16 15.56
C ALA A 19 13.62 -0.81 15.33
N TRP A 20 13.35 -0.15 14.20
CA TRP A 20 13.89 1.15 13.86
C TRP A 20 13.43 2.23 14.83
N LYS A 21 12.12 2.26 15.14
CA LYS A 21 11.53 3.23 16.06
C LYS A 21 12.06 3.11 17.49
N ARG A 22 12.36 1.89 17.93
CA ARG A 22 12.84 1.59 19.29
C ARG A 22 14.36 1.49 19.41
N GLY A 23 15.10 1.58 18.30
CA GLY A 23 16.55 1.39 18.27
C GLY A 23 16.98 -0.04 18.62
N GLU A 24 16.15 -1.04 18.32
CA GLU A 24 16.44 -2.45 18.60
C GLU A 24 17.45 -3.03 17.59
N ASP A 25 18.32 -3.91 18.07
CA ASP A 25 19.20 -4.69 17.21
C ASP A 25 18.42 -5.82 16.51
N VAL A 26 18.24 -5.67 15.19
CA VAL A 26 17.54 -6.64 14.35
C VAL A 26 18.24 -8.00 14.26
N LEU A 27 19.52 -8.11 14.62
CA LEU A 27 20.21 -9.41 14.66
C LEU A 27 19.62 -10.32 15.76
N HIS A 28 19.33 -9.72 16.92
CA HIS A 28 18.90 -10.42 18.13
C HIS A 28 17.40 -10.28 18.44
N LYS A 29 16.68 -9.41 17.71
CA LYS A 29 15.23 -9.25 17.87
C LYS A 29 14.48 -10.56 17.51
N PRO A 30 13.66 -11.11 18.42
CA PRO A 30 12.93 -12.35 18.17
C PRO A 30 11.84 -12.16 17.09
N PRO A 31 11.39 -13.25 16.43
CA PRO A 31 10.28 -13.20 15.48
C PRO A 31 9.01 -12.62 16.14
N ILE A 32 8.19 -11.97 15.33
CA ILE A 32 6.85 -11.50 15.73
C ILE A 32 5.76 -12.35 15.08
N ALA A 33 4.59 -12.42 15.72
CA ALA A 33 3.39 -12.91 15.04
C ALA A 33 2.99 -11.92 13.94
N VAL A 34 2.47 -12.44 12.82
CA VAL A 34 2.02 -11.63 11.69
C VAL A 34 0.54 -11.80 11.43
N ASN A 35 -0.14 -10.71 11.12
CA ASN A 35 -1.52 -10.69 10.68
C ASN A 35 -1.73 -9.51 9.72
N THR A 36 -1.85 -9.79 8.42
CA THR A 36 -2.12 -8.77 7.41
C THR A 36 -2.75 -9.39 6.17
N VAL A 37 -3.59 -8.65 5.47
CA VAL A 37 -4.10 -9.00 4.13
C VAL A 37 -3.01 -8.97 3.05
N ALA A 38 -1.86 -8.34 3.30
CA ALA A 38 -0.74 -8.24 2.36
C ALA A 38 0.26 -9.39 2.55
N ASP A 39 -0.13 -10.56 2.09
CA ASP A 39 0.60 -11.83 2.26
C ASP A 39 2.10 -11.77 1.89
N SER A 40 2.44 -11.07 0.81
CA SER A 40 3.80 -11.01 0.26
C SER A 40 4.76 -10.19 1.13
N ILE A 41 4.23 -9.41 2.09
CA ILE A 41 5.01 -8.68 3.09
C ILE A 41 4.72 -9.16 4.53
N ALA A 42 3.99 -10.27 4.69
CA ALA A 42 3.73 -10.92 5.98
C ALA A 42 4.96 -11.70 6.47
N ALA A 43 5.93 -10.98 7.05
CA ALA A 43 7.22 -11.51 7.46
C ALA A 43 7.52 -11.21 8.94
N GLY A 44 7.28 -12.19 9.80
CA GLY A 44 7.53 -12.08 11.25
C GLY A 44 9.00 -12.09 11.63
N LEU A 45 9.86 -12.57 10.73
CA LEU A 45 11.32 -12.48 10.85
C LEU A 45 11.91 -12.31 9.44
N PRO A 46 12.01 -11.07 8.94
CA PRO A 46 12.49 -10.83 7.58
C PRO A 46 13.90 -11.39 7.39
N ARG A 47 14.08 -12.19 6.33
CA ARG A 47 15.35 -12.91 6.06
C ARG A 47 16.52 -11.95 5.92
N ASP A 48 16.32 -10.86 5.18
CA ASP A 48 17.33 -9.82 4.93
C ASP A 48 17.20 -8.60 5.84
N ARG A 49 16.65 -8.75 7.06
CA ARG A 49 16.41 -7.65 8.02
C ARG A 49 17.64 -6.75 8.27
N LEU A 50 18.83 -7.32 8.37
CA LEU A 50 20.08 -6.56 8.51
C LEU A 50 20.35 -5.66 7.30
N LYS A 51 20.16 -6.18 6.09
CA LYS A 51 20.36 -5.42 4.85
C LYS A 51 19.29 -4.34 4.71
N GLY A 52 18.03 -4.66 5.02
CA GLY A 52 16.91 -3.72 4.99
C GLY A 52 17.11 -2.56 5.96
N MET A 53 17.39 -2.85 7.23
CA MET A 53 17.68 -1.83 8.25
C MET A 53 18.84 -0.93 7.82
N ARG A 54 19.98 -1.54 7.41
CA ARG A 54 21.17 -0.79 6.98
C ARG A 54 20.90 0.10 5.76
N ALA A 55 20.16 -0.39 4.75
CA ALA A 55 19.88 0.37 3.55
C ALA A 55 19.03 1.63 3.86
N VAL A 56 17.99 1.47 4.69
CA VAL A 56 17.14 2.59 5.11
C VAL A 56 17.92 3.58 5.96
N THR A 57 18.69 3.13 6.95
CA THR A 57 19.43 4.05 7.83
C THR A 57 20.59 4.75 7.12
N ALA A 58 21.35 4.05 6.26
CA ALA A 58 22.47 4.64 5.52
C ALA A 58 22.05 5.71 4.51
N THR A 59 20.79 5.71 4.08
CA THR A 59 20.23 6.72 3.17
C THR A 59 19.47 7.83 3.90
N PHE A 60 19.57 7.91 5.24
CA PHE A 60 18.77 8.82 6.08
C PHE A 60 17.27 8.68 5.78
N GLY A 61 16.87 7.44 5.53
CA GLY A 61 15.52 7.01 5.27
C GLY A 61 14.69 6.85 6.53
N ALA A 62 13.51 6.29 6.37
CA ALA A 62 12.59 6.01 7.47
C ALA A 62 11.82 4.71 7.23
N PHE A 63 11.28 4.14 8.30
CA PHE A 63 10.25 3.13 8.19
C PHE A 63 8.88 3.72 8.55
N VAL A 64 7.85 3.32 7.81
CA VAL A 64 6.45 3.66 8.09
C VAL A 64 5.59 2.40 8.11
N THR A 65 4.52 2.45 8.89
CA THR A 65 3.54 1.36 9.00
C THR A 65 2.21 1.78 8.42
N VAL A 66 1.56 0.91 7.67
CA VAL A 66 0.22 1.12 7.08
C VAL A 66 -0.75 0.05 7.58
N SER A 67 -2.01 0.42 7.83
CA SER A 67 -3.04 -0.56 8.20
C SER A 67 -3.54 -1.32 6.98
N ASP A 68 -4.19 -2.47 7.19
CA ASP A 68 -4.79 -3.25 6.11
C ASP A 68 -5.89 -2.48 5.38
N GLU A 69 -6.64 -1.64 6.10
CA GLU A 69 -7.65 -0.75 5.52
C GLU A 69 -7.00 0.27 4.58
N GLN A 70 -5.87 0.86 4.98
CA GLN A 70 -5.11 1.79 4.13
C GLN A 70 -4.51 1.08 2.91
N ILE A 71 -4.01 -0.15 3.07
CA ILE A 71 -3.51 -0.98 1.97
C ILE A 71 -4.64 -1.27 0.96
N LEU A 72 -5.81 -1.70 1.44
CA LEU A 72 -6.94 -2.01 0.57
C LEU A 72 -7.48 -0.76 -0.13
N ALA A 73 -7.58 0.37 0.58
CA ALA A 73 -8.00 1.64 -0.02
C ALA A 73 -7.03 2.15 -1.09
N ALA A 74 -5.74 1.81 -0.98
CA ALA A 74 -4.72 2.19 -1.97
C ALA A 74 -4.92 1.50 -3.33
N ILE A 75 -5.46 0.29 -3.38
CA ILE A 75 -5.64 -0.48 -4.63
C ILE A 75 -6.51 0.29 -5.65
N PRO A 76 -7.79 0.63 -5.36
CA PRO A 76 -8.61 1.39 -6.29
C PRO A 76 -8.10 2.82 -6.46
N ALA A 77 -7.45 3.40 -5.44
CA ALA A 77 -6.93 4.75 -5.53
C ALA A 77 -5.83 4.89 -6.60
N VAL A 78 -4.88 3.95 -6.64
CA VAL A 78 -3.82 3.91 -7.66
C VAL A 78 -4.40 3.56 -9.03
N ALA A 79 -5.25 2.53 -9.10
CA ALA A 79 -5.83 2.07 -10.36
C ALA A 79 -6.62 3.17 -11.07
N SER A 80 -7.52 3.86 -10.34
CA SER A 80 -8.35 4.94 -10.90
C SER A 80 -7.57 6.17 -11.37
N ARG A 81 -6.40 6.44 -10.77
CA ARG A 81 -5.58 7.63 -11.08
C ARG A 81 -4.51 7.40 -12.12
N THR A 82 -4.06 6.16 -12.27
CA THR A 82 -2.85 5.84 -13.06
C THR A 82 -3.06 4.73 -14.08
N GLY A 83 -4.16 3.98 -13.99
CA GLY A 83 -4.38 2.76 -14.78
C GLY A 83 -3.53 1.56 -14.32
N ILE A 84 -2.76 1.68 -13.23
CA ILE A 84 -1.91 0.60 -12.70
C ILE A 84 -2.67 -0.20 -11.66
N PHE A 85 -2.84 -1.50 -11.91
CA PHE A 85 -3.52 -2.41 -10.99
C PHE A 85 -2.51 -3.20 -10.14
N LEU A 86 -2.44 -2.87 -8.83
CA LEU A 86 -1.50 -3.44 -7.86
C LEU A 86 -2.17 -4.45 -6.93
N GLU A 87 -1.42 -5.47 -6.51
CA GLU A 87 -1.81 -6.35 -5.40
C GLU A 87 -1.62 -5.63 -4.03
N PRO A 88 -2.17 -6.14 -2.91
CA PRO A 88 -2.09 -5.49 -1.60
C PRO A 88 -0.66 -5.10 -1.17
N ALA A 89 0.32 -6.01 -1.27
CA ALA A 89 1.71 -5.72 -0.87
C ALA A 89 2.34 -4.59 -1.69
N ALA A 90 2.06 -4.54 -3.00
CA ALA A 90 2.53 -3.46 -3.86
C ALA A 90 1.78 -2.14 -3.57
N ALA A 91 0.48 -2.20 -3.31
CA ALA A 91 -0.34 -1.04 -2.94
C ALA A 91 0.06 -0.44 -1.58
N ALA A 92 0.68 -1.21 -0.69
CA ALA A 92 1.24 -0.69 0.56
C ALA A 92 2.23 0.46 0.32
N SER A 93 2.99 0.45 -0.78
CA SER A 93 3.90 1.55 -1.13
C SER A 93 3.16 2.89 -1.35
N TRP A 94 1.94 2.86 -1.89
CA TRP A 94 1.10 4.05 -2.05
C TRP A 94 0.60 4.55 -0.70
N ALA A 95 0.04 3.65 0.11
CA ALA A 95 -0.41 3.98 1.46
C ALA A 95 0.74 4.57 2.30
N GLY A 96 1.94 4.00 2.16
CA GLY A 96 3.15 4.49 2.84
C GLY A 96 3.59 5.86 2.35
N LEU A 97 3.44 6.18 1.05
CA LEU A 97 3.69 7.51 0.52
C LEU A 97 2.73 8.54 1.12
N LEU A 98 1.44 8.22 1.27
CA LEU A 98 0.47 9.12 1.91
C LEU A 98 0.88 9.44 3.36
N ILE A 99 1.22 8.41 4.15
CA ILE A 99 1.73 8.60 5.52
C ILE A 99 3.04 9.40 5.53
N ALA A 100 3.96 9.10 4.62
CA ALA A 100 5.24 9.82 4.53
C ALA A 100 5.04 11.30 4.18
N ARG A 101 4.03 11.62 3.36
CA ARG A 101 3.65 13.00 3.04
C ARG A 101 3.01 13.70 4.24
N GLU A 102 2.08 13.04 4.93
CA GLU A 102 1.41 13.58 6.12
C GLU A 102 2.37 13.83 7.28
N SER A 103 3.37 12.96 7.46
CA SER A 103 4.40 13.09 8.49
C SER A 103 5.57 14.00 8.13
N GLY A 104 5.55 14.62 6.94
CA GLY A 104 6.62 15.52 6.47
C GLY A 104 7.92 14.82 6.07
N LEU A 105 7.94 13.48 5.97
CA LEU A 105 9.08 12.73 5.43
C LEU A 105 9.29 12.97 3.94
N VAL A 106 8.21 13.29 3.21
CA VAL A 106 8.18 13.62 1.78
C VAL A 106 7.52 14.98 1.59
N ALA A 107 8.22 15.91 0.95
CA ALA A 107 7.72 17.24 0.62
C ALA A 107 6.94 17.28 -0.71
N ALA A 108 6.21 18.37 -0.96
CA ALA A 108 5.45 18.56 -2.19
C ALA A 108 6.29 18.54 -3.47
N GLY A 109 7.53 19.03 -3.39
CA GLY A 109 8.46 19.08 -4.52
C GLY A 109 9.34 17.84 -4.67
N ASP A 110 9.20 16.85 -3.78
CA ASP A 110 10.06 15.66 -3.84
C ASP A 110 9.71 14.77 -5.02
N ARG A 111 10.74 14.25 -5.68
CA ARG A 111 10.59 13.23 -6.71
C ARG A 111 10.61 11.85 -6.07
N VAL A 112 9.46 11.18 -6.10
CA VAL A 112 9.28 9.87 -5.47
C VAL A 112 9.20 8.79 -6.54
N VAL A 113 9.86 7.66 -6.29
CA VAL A 113 9.69 6.42 -7.05
C VAL A 113 9.03 5.40 -6.13
N MET A 114 7.90 4.86 -6.55
CA MET A 114 7.23 3.77 -5.85
C MET A 114 7.52 2.45 -6.52
N LEU A 115 7.69 1.40 -5.71
CA LEU A 115 7.96 0.06 -6.20
C LEU A 115 6.67 -0.76 -6.23
N GLY A 116 6.09 -0.92 -7.42
CA GLY A 116 4.99 -1.84 -7.67
C GLY A 116 5.51 -3.25 -7.90
N THR A 117 5.63 -4.04 -6.84
CA THR A 117 6.31 -5.35 -6.88
C THR A 117 5.44 -6.51 -7.40
N GLY A 118 4.13 -6.29 -7.56
CA GLY A 118 3.19 -7.34 -7.97
C GLY A 118 1.93 -6.78 -8.63
N THR A 119 1.44 -7.52 -9.62
CA THR A 119 0.20 -7.22 -10.36
C THR A 119 -1.03 -7.58 -9.54
N GLY A 120 -2.06 -6.74 -9.58
CA GLY A 120 -3.33 -7.01 -8.92
C GLY A 120 -4.05 -8.27 -9.40
N LEU A 121 -3.68 -8.80 -10.58
CA LEU A 121 -4.20 -10.07 -11.08
C LEU A 121 -3.84 -11.28 -10.20
N LYS A 122 -2.84 -11.16 -9.31
CA LYS A 122 -2.49 -12.20 -8.34
C LYS A 122 -3.54 -12.36 -7.23
N ASP A 123 -4.24 -11.28 -6.86
CA ASP A 123 -5.19 -11.27 -5.75
C ASP A 123 -6.45 -10.45 -6.12
N VAL A 124 -7.18 -10.97 -7.11
CA VAL A 124 -8.50 -10.45 -7.49
C VAL A 124 -9.48 -10.43 -6.30
N PRO A 125 -9.52 -11.43 -5.41
CA PRO A 125 -10.37 -11.38 -4.22
C PRO A 125 -10.11 -10.14 -3.32
N ALA A 126 -8.84 -9.77 -3.07
CA ALA A 126 -8.53 -8.55 -2.34
C ALA A 126 -9.00 -7.29 -3.04
N ALA A 127 -8.81 -7.21 -4.36
CA ALA A 127 -9.32 -6.09 -5.15
C ALA A 127 -10.85 -5.98 -5.04
N MET A 128 -11.57 -7.09 -5.13
CA MET A 128 -13.03 -7.11 -4.97
C MET A 128 -13.47 -6.69 -3.55
N ARG A 129 -12.72 -7.08 -2.51
CA ARG A 129 -12.97 -6.58 -1.14
C ARG A 129 -12.75 -5.07 -1.05
N ALA A 130 -11.66 -4.56 -1.63
CA ALA A 130 -11.35 -3.13 -1.65
C ALA A 130 -12.44 -2.32 -2.37
N MET A 131 -12.92 -2.79 -3.52
CA MET A 131 -14.02 -2.14 -4.26
C MET A 131 -15.31 -2.09 -3.43
N ARG A 132 -15.69 -3.21 -2.78
CA ARG A 132 -16.84 -3.25 -1.87
C ARG A 132 -16.68 -2.29 -0.69
N ALA A 133 -15.50 -2.25 -0.08
CA ALA A 133 -15.21 -1.34 1.04
C ALA A 133 -15.26 0.14 0.62
N ALA A 134 -14.87 0.44 -0.63
CA ALA A 134 -14.97 1.77 -1.22
C ALA A 134 -16.41 2.12 -1.69
N GLY A 135 -17.39 1.23 -1.48
CA GLY A 135 -18.76 1.43 -1.94
C GLY A 135 -18.92 1.38 -3.45
N VAL A 136 -17.93 0.84 -4.18
CA VAL A 136 -17.98 0.75 -5.64
C VAL A 136 -18.63 -0.57 -6.04
N SER A 137 -19.78 -0.47 -6.68
CA SER A 137 -20.51 -1.58 -7.28
C SER A 137 -20.86 -1.26 -8.73
N ALA A 138 -21.13 -2.31 -9.52
CA ALA A 138 -21.70 -2.13 -10.85
C ALA A 138 -23.15 -1.67 -10.72
N THR A 139 -23.50 -0.58 -11.41
CA THR A 139 -24.90 -0.17 -11.60
C THR A 139 -25.58 -1.18 -12.51
N LEU A 140 -26.61 -1.86 -12.00
CA LEU A 140 -27.40 -2.82 -12.78
C LEU A 140 -28.52 -2.06 -13.50
N VAL A 141 -28.61 -2.27 -14.81
CA VAL A 141 -29.62 -1.64 -15.68
C VAL A 141 -30.34 -2.70 -16.50
N ALA A 142 -31.56 -2.40 -16.97
CA ALA A 142 -32.27 -3.27 -17.91
C ALA A 142 -31.54 -3.31 -19.26
N PRO A 143 -31.69 -4.39 -20.05
CA PRO A 143 -30.93 -4.60 -21.30
C PRO A 143 -31.52 -3.78 -22.47
N ASP A 144 -31.67 -2.47 -22.28
CA ASP A 144 -32.17 -1.51 -23.25
C ASP A 144 -31.37 -0.21 -23.22
N LEU A 145 -31.35 0.51 -24.34
CA LEU A 145 -30.56 1.73 -24.49
C LEU A 145 -31.01 2.84 -23.53
N GLY A 146 -32.31 2.99 -23.29
CA GLY A 146 -32.86 4.05 -22.45
C GLY A 146 -32.39 3.92 -20.99
N SER A 147 -32.38 2.70 -20.47
CA SER A 147 -31.87 2.41 -19.11
C SER A 147 -30.37 2.70 -18.98
N VAL A 148 -29.58 2.48 -20.03
CA VAL A 148 -28.15 2.82 -20.04
C VAL A 148 -27.96 4.34 -20.07
N GLU A 149 -28.68 5.05 -20.93
CA GLU A 149 -28.61 6.51 -21.05
C GLU A 149 -28.99 7.22 -19.74
N GLN A 150 -30.04 6.74 -19.07
CA GLN A 150 -30.45 7.26 -17.76
C GLN A 150 -29.34 7.08 -16.71
N ALA A 151 -28.80 5.87 -16.59
CA ALA A 151 -27.76 5.57 -15.60
C ALA A 151 -26.46 6.37 -15.85
N LEU A 152 -26.08 6.56 -17.12
CA LEU A 152 -24.95 7.42 -17.49
C LEU A 152 -25.24 8.90 -17.13
N GLY A 153 -26.46 9.38 -17.39
CA GLY A 153 -26.87 10.73 -17.00
C GLY A 153 -26.74 10.98 -15.49
N GLU A 154 -27.10 10.00 -14.66
CA GLU A 154 -26.97 10.08 -13.20
C GLU A 154 -25.51 10.02 -12.72
N LEU A 155 -24.64 9.28 -13.41
CA LEU A 155 -23.23 9.13 -13.05
C LEU A 155 -22.34 10.30 -13.51
N VAL A 156 -22.74 11.00 -14.56
CA VAL A 156 -21.98 12.10 -15.19
C VAL A 156 -22.60 13.47 -14.88
N ALA A 157 -23.74 13.50 -14.17
CA ALA A 157 -24.30 14.73 -13.62
C ALA A 157 -23.29 15.41 -12.67
N PRO A 158 -23.15 16.75 -12.74
CA PRO A 158 -22.14 17.50 -12.01
C PRO A 158 -22.28 17.44 -10.47
#